data_AF-A0AAN5BY65-F1
#
_entry.id   AF-A0AAN5BY65-F1
#
_cell.length_a   1.000
_cell.length_b   1.000
_cell.length_c   1.000
_cell.angle_alpha   90.00
_cell.angle_beta   90.00
_cell.angle_gamma   90.00
#
_symmetry.space_group_name_H-M   'P 1'
#
loop_
_entity.id
_entity.type
_entity.pdbx_description
1 polymer ?
#
loop_
_entity_poly.entity_id
_entity_poly.type
_entity_poly.pdbx_seq_one_letter_code
_entity_poly.pdbx_strand_id
1 'polypeptide(L)'
;MDNDNFNQIPANVSTIADLFDTKHISWGEYQEHLPYPGFQGYNYSNQETYANDYVRKHNPLVLFDSVTKNSTRLRQIKNFTNFEDDLTDKKLPQYAFITPNMTNDAHDTNITFAAKWERSWVSQLLDNSYFMDSTLLLLTFDEDKTYPKGNKIMSILLGGAIPDDLKGTTDDTFYTHYSIIASMSANWGLPSLGRWDCGANILEIVANKTGYVNYDVDTTNLRLNETYPGPMSAGEYSKYSPVWPNPLTSGNCSAGHGILDIVKETYKGTTATYNYTSPFPYDSKSGYNVKVTATKKSASNNGSSSSSTPTPNVAVPFGTPAVGTISGVLMGLLFCLY
;
A
#
# COMPACT_ATOMS: atom_id res chain seq x y z
N MET A 1 -1.20 4.43 13.04
CA MET A 1 -1.75 4.18 14.40
C MET A 1 -0.57 4.31 15.34
N ASP A 2 -0.72 4.96 16.50
CA ASP A 2 0.38 5.22 17.44
C ASP A 2 0.18 4.49 18.78
N ASN A 3 -0.52 3.34 18.74
CA ASN A 3 -0.85 2.54 19.91
C ASN A 3 -1.15 1.09 19.54
N ASP A 4 -1.09 0.24 20.55
CA ASP A 4 -1.33 -1.19 20.44
C ASP A 4 -2.75 -1.60 20.85
N ASN A 5 -3.66 -0.63 21.06
CA ASN A 5 -4.98 -0.91 21.61
C ASN A 5 -5.80 -1.86 20.71
N PHE A 6 -6.81 -2.50 21.31
CA PHE A 6 -7.82 -3.19 20.53
C PHE A 6 -8.64 -2.16 19.75
N ASN A 7 -8.31 -2.00 18.47
CA ASN A 7 -8.99 -1.06 17.59
C ASN A 7 -10.02 -1.76 16.70
N GLN A 8 -11.15 -1.09 16.50
CA GLN A 8 -12.20 -1.49 15.58
C GLN A 8 -12.74 -0.27 14.84
N ILE A 9 -12.59 -0.28 13.52
CA ILE A 9 -12.90 0.82 12.62
C ILE A 9 -14.31 0.61 12.04
N PRO A 10 -15.19 1.63 12.10
CA PRO A 10 -16.55 1.51 11.61
C PRO A 10 -16.65 1.14 10.12
N ALA A 11 -17.71 0.42 9.74
CA ALA A 11 -17.89 -0.13 8.39
C ALA A 11 -18.01 0.91 7.28
N ASN A 12 -18.27 2.18 7.62
CA ASN A 12 -18.33 3.29 6.67
C ASN A 12 -16.95 3.83 6.28
N VAL A 13 -15.87 3.35 6.91
CA VAL A 13 -14.50 3.64 6.47
C VAL A 13 -14.08 2.55 5.47
N SER A 14 -14.08 2.91 4.19
CA SER A 14 -13.72 1.98 3.11
C SER A 14 -12.23 1.59 3.14
N THR A 15 -11.95 0.37 2.68
CA THR A 15 -10.61 -0.23 2.58
C THR A 15 -10.29 -0.68 1.16
N ILE A 16 -9.07 -1.17 0.94
CA ILE A 16 -8.68 -1.79 -0.33
C ILE A 16 -9.59 -2.96 -0.74
N ALA A 17 -10.22 -3.67 0.21
CA ALA A 17 -11.18 -4.72 -0.12
C ALA A 17 -12.40 -4.18 -0.89
N ASP A 18 -12.84 -2.95 -0.57
CA ASP A 18 -13.93 -2.30 -1.32
C ASP A 18 -13.47 -1.89 -2.74
N LEU A 19 -12.19 -1.57 -2.93
CA LEU A 19 -11.63 -1.32 -4.27
C LEU A 19 -11.63 -2.61 -5.10
N PHE A 20 -11.18 -3.71 -4.52
CA PHE A 20 -11.09 -5.01 -5.18
C PHE A 20 -12.44 -5.53 -5.64
N ASP A 21 -13.50 -5.31 -4.85
CA ASP A 21 -14.87 -5.70 -5.21
C ASP A 21 -15.35 -5.04 -6.52
N THR A 22 -14.82 -3.86 -6.89
CA THR A 22 -15.23 -3.16 -8.13
C THR A 22 -14.83 -3.89 -9.42
N LYS A 23 -13.80 -4.74 -9.35
CA LYS A 23 -13.26 -5.51 -10.48
C LYS A 23 -13.12 -7.00 -10.18
N HIS A 24 -13.71 -7.47 -9.08
CA HIS A 24 -13.59 -8.86 -8.63
C HIS A 24 -12.13 -9.32 -8.47
N ILE A 25 -11.26 -8.43 -7.99
CA ILE A 25 -9.87 -8.79 -7.70
C ILE A 25 -9.88 -9.71 -6.49
N SER A 26 -9.39 -10.94 -6.66
CA SER A 26 -9.24 -11.87 -5.54
C SER A 26 -8.18 -11.36 -4.58
N TRP A 27 -8.46 -11.42 -3.27
CA TRP A 27 -7.54 -10.94 -2.25
C TRP A 27 -7.48 -11.85 -1.02
N GLY A 28 -6.36 -11.83 -0.32
CA GLY A 28 -6.18 -12.51 0.96
C GLY A 28 -5.16 -11.81 1.87
N GLU A 29 -5.29 -12.02 3.17
CA GLU A 29 -4.24 -11.71 4.13
C GLU A 29 -3.71 -13.01 4.71
N TYR A 30 -2.40 -13.19 4.72
CA TYR A 30 -1.74 -14.36 5.30
C TYR A 30 -0.91 -13.90 6.49
N GLN A 31 -1.25 -14.40 7.66
CA GLN A 31 -0.67 -13.98 8.94
C GLN A 31 -0.03 -15.22 9.58
N GLU A 32 1.29 -15.19 9.79
CA GLU A 32 1.99 -16.34 10.36
C GLU A 32 1.45 -16.63 11.76
N HIS A 33 1.18 -17.90 12.04
CA HIS A 33 0.61 -18.38 13.30
C HIS A 33 -0.75 -17.78 13.71
N LEU A 34 -1.53 -17.24 12.76
CA LEU A 34 -2.96 -16.98 12.99
C LEU A 34 -3.69 -18.30 13.31
N PRO A 35 -4.42 -18.42 14.44
CA PRO A 35 -4.90 -19.73 14.90
C PRO A 35 -5.93 -20.38 13.99
N TYR A 36 -6.74 -19.59 13.29
CA TYR A 36 -7.69 -20.05 12.27
C TYR A 36 -8.13 -18.88 11.39
N PRO A 37 -8.64 -19.14 10.18
CA PRO A 37 -9.11 -18.07 9.29
C PRO A 37 -10.17 -17.18 9.94
N GLY A 38 -9.95 -15.87 9.88
CA GLY A 38 -10.86 -14.88 10.45
C GLY A 38 -10.80 -14.75 11.97
N PHE A 39 -9.71 -15.16 12.63
CA PHE A 39 -9.51 -14.90 14.06
C PHE A 39 -9.53 -13.40 14.38
N GLN A 40 -10.41 -12.99 15.29
CA GLN A 40 -10.62 -11.59 15.68
C GLN A 40 -10.07 -11.25 17.08
N GLY A 41 -9.40 -12.19 17.75
CA GLY A 41 -8.83 -11.94 19.06
C GLY A 41 -7.68 -10.93 19.03
N TYR A 42 -7.25 -10.51 20.22
CA TYR A 42 -6.19 -9.51 20.39
C TYR A 42 -4.81 -10.04 19.98
N ASN A 43 -4.47 -11.24 20.43
CA ASN A 43 -3.25 -11.95 20.11
C ASN A 43 -3.48 -13.46 20.16
N TYR A 44 -2.53 -14.21 19.61
CA TYR A 44 -2.41 -15.66 19.80
C TYR A 44 -0.95 -15.97 20.10
N SER A 45 -0.66 -16.45 21.30
CA SER A 45 0.70 -16.74 21.75
C SER A 45 1.20 -18.08 21.24
N ASN A 46 2.52 -18.24 21.21
CA ASN A 46 3.14 -19.53 20.96
C ASN A 46 2.73 -20.53 22.07
N GLN A 47 2.32 -21.74 21.69
CA GLN A 47 1.75 -22.70 22.64
C GLN A 47 2.80 -23.41 23.51
N GLU A 48 4.09 -23.28 23.18
CA GLU A 48 5.20 -23.88 23.94
C GLU A 48 5.94 -22.83 24.77
N THR A 49 6.31 -21.70 24.17
CA THR A 49 7.11 -20.65 24.83
C THR A 49 6.28 -19.58 25.50
N TYR A 50 4.98 -19.49 25.19
CA TYR A 50 4.05 -18.43 25.62
C TYR A 50 4.46 -17.02 25.17
N ALA A 51 5.47 -16.89 24.30
CA ALA A 51 5.82 -15.63 23.67
C ALA A 51 4.68 -15.14 22.75
N ASN A 52 4.65 -13.83 22.48
CA ASN A 52 3.76 -13.30 21.45
C ASN A 52 4.11 -13.92 20.10
N ASP A 53 3.09 -14.22 19.30
CA ASP A 53 3.25 -14.87 18.00
C ASP A 53 2.45 -14.12 16.95
N TYR A 54 1.13 -14.24 16.96
CA TYR A 54 0.24 -13.37 16.19
C TYR A 54 -0.26 -12.21 17.05
N VAL A 55 -0.24 -10.99 16.49
CA VAL A 55 -0.83 -9.80 17.10
C VAL A 55 -1.78 -9.10 16.12
N ARG A 56 -2.97 -8.72 16.62
CA ARG A 56 -4.02 -8.06 15.83
C ARG A 56 -3.55 -6.79 15.13
N LYS A 57 -2.66 -6.02 15.76
CA LYS A 57 -2.21 -4.72 15.26
C LYS A 57 -1.47 -4.78 13.92
N HIS A 58 -0.84 -5.92 13.58
CA HIS A 58 -0.13 -6.12 12.31
C HIS A 58 -1.02 -6.73 11.20
N ASN A 59 -2.30 -6.95 11.50
CA ASN A 59 -3.31 -7.44 10.57
C ASN A 59 -4.27 -6.28 10.25
N PRO A 60 -4.13 -5.60 9.10
CA PRO A 60 -4.87 -4.37 8.87
C PRO A 60 -6.36 -4.60 8.62
N LEU A 61 -6.79 -5.58 7.82
CA LEU A 61 -8.20 -5.71 7.48
C LEU A 61 -9.05 -6.29 8.62
N VAL A 62 -8.48 -7.03 9.58
CA VAL A 62 -9.23 -7.45 10.77
C VAL A 62 -9.70 -6.26 11.62
N LEU A 63 -9.08 -5.08 11.47
CA LEU A 63 -9.46 -3.88 12.21
C LEU A 63 -10.76 -3.25 11.70
N PHE A 64 -11.31 -3.65 10.54
CA PHE A 64 -12.44 -2.97 9.92
C PHE A 64 -13.74 -3.77 10.02
N ASP A 65 -14.81 -3.13 10.48
CA ASP A 65 -16.16 -3.73 10.55
C ASP A 65 -16.67 -4.14 9.17
N SER A 66 -16.28 -3.43 8.10
CA SER A 66 -16.63 -3.78 6.72
C SER A 66 -16.04 -5.13 6.27
N VAL A 67 -15.07 -5.66 7.02
CA VAL A 67 -14.44 -6.97 6.81
C VAL A 67 -14.94 -7.95 7.87
N THR A 68 -14.84 -7.62 9.16
CA THR A 68 -15.15 -8.57 10.25
C THR A 68 -16.63 -8.93 10.36
N LYS A 69 -17.53 -8.04 9.93
CA LYS A 69 -18.98 -8.31 9.89
C LYS A 69 -19.44 -8.95 8.58
N ASN A 70 -18.55 -9.15 7.61
CA ASN A 70 -18.82 -9.86 6.37
C ASN A 70 -18.10 -11.21 6.38
N SER A 71 -18.86 -12.30 6.55
CA SER A 71 -18.27 -13.64 6.68
C SER A 71 -17.40 -14.04 5.49
N THR A 72 -17.69 -13.56 4.27
CA THR A 72 -16.89 -13.89 3.08
C THR A 72 -15.55 -13.17 3.07
N ARG A 73 -15.52 -11.89 3.47
CA ARG A 73 -14.28 -11.11 3.60
C ARG A 73 -13.45 -11.59 4.78
N LEU A 74 -14.08 -11.83 5.93
CA LEU A 74 -13.40 -12.31 7.14
C LEU A 74 -12.64 -13.63 6.90
N ARG A 75 -13.19 -14.54 6.10
CA ARG A 75 -12.54 -15.82 5.74
C ARG A 75 -11.29 -15.66 4.86
N GLN A 76 -11.04 -14.49 4.29
CA GLN A 76 -9.84 -14.22 3.48
C GLN A 76 -8.60 -13.90 4.33
N ILE A 77 -8.78 -13.69 5.64
CA ILE A 77 -7.70 -13.53 6.61
C ILE A 77 -7.30 -14.93 7.10
N LYS A 78 -6.11 -15.40 6.75
CA LYS A 78 -5.69 -16.81 6.78
C LYS A 78 -4.32 -17.00 7.45
N ASN A 79 -3.97 -18.25 7.75
CA ASN A 79 -2.64 -18.62 8.22
C ASN A 79 -1.69 -18.87 7.02
N PHE A 80 -0.38 -18.86 7.25
CA PHE A 80 0.64 -19.29 6.30
C PHE A 80 0.46 -20.73 5.81
N THR A 81 -0.08 -21.66 6.63
CA THR A 81 -0.41 -23.00 6.13
C THR A 81 -1.38 -22.95 4.95
N ASN A 82 -2.35 -22.02 4.99
CA ASN A 82 -3.24 -21.80 3.86
C ASN A 82 -2.54 -21.12 2.67
N PHE A 83 -1.50 -20.31 2.91
CA PHE A 83 -0.68 -19.77 1.83
C PHE A 83 0.04 -20.90 1.09
N GLU A 84 0.65 -21.84 1.82
CA GLU A 84 1.33 -23.00 1.22
C GLU A 84 0.36 -23.91 0.46
N ASP A 85 -0.85 -24.13 1.01
CA ASP A 85 -1.93 -24.85 0.32
C ASP A 85 -2.31 -24.11 -0.99
N ASP A 86 -2.56 -22.80 -0.93
CA ASP A 86 -2.93 -21.99 -2.09
C ASP A 86 -1.80 -21.93 -3.14
N LEU A 87 -0.54 -21.88 -2.72
CA LEU A 87 0.62 -21.93 -3.60
C LEU A 87 0.73 -23.29 -4.31
N THR A 88 0.59 -24.38 -3.56
CA THR A 88 0.66 -25.76 -4.07
C THR A 88 -0.47 -26.05 -5.05
N ASP A 89 -1.68 -25.62 -4.71
CA ASP A 89 -2.90 -25.81 -5.52
C ASP A 89 -3.01 -24.83 -6.69
N LYS A 90 -2.09 -23.87 -6.81
CA LYS A 90 -2.11 -22.78 -7.80
C LYS A 90 -3.36 -21.89 -7.71
N LYS A 91 -3.73 -21.52 -6.49
CA LYS A 91 -4.91 -20.72 -6.12
C LYS A 91 -4.54 -19.43 -5.37
N LEU A 92 -3.31 -18.95 -5.47
CA LEU A 92 -2.94 -17.67 -4.88
C LEU A 92 -3.87 -16.55 -5.38
N PRO A 93 -4.32 -15.64 -4.50
CA PRO A 93 -5.14 -14.51 -4.89
C PRO A 93 -4.31 -13.52 -5.71
N GLN A 94 -4.99 -12.66 -6.44
CA GLN A 94 -4.35 -11.57 -7.19
C GLN A 94 -3.71 -10.52 -6.27
N TYR A 95 -4.28 -10.28 -5.09
CA TYR A 95 -3.66 -9.49 -4.04
C TYR A 95 -3.44 -10.33 -2.79
N ALA A 96 -2.23 -10.29 -2.24
CA ALA A 96 -1.96 -10.88 -0.95
C ALA A 96 -1.19 -9.93 -0.06
N PHE A 97 -1.60 -9.81 1.20
CA PHE A 97 -0.86 -9.11 2.25
C PHE A 97 -0.34 -10.11 3.25
N ILE A 98 0.97 -10.14 3.45
CA ILE A 98 1.63 -11.16 4.25
C ILE A 98 2.34 -10.50 5.42
N THR A 99 2.11 -11.03 6.63
CA THR A 99 2.78 -10.59 7.84
C THR A 99 3.40 -11.79 8.58
N PRO A 100 4.72 -11.78 8.83
CA PRO A 100 5.38 -12.73 9.73
C PRO A 100 4.88 -12.60 11.17
N ASN A 101 5.20 -13.59 12.00
CA ASN A 101 4.91 -13.53 13.42
C ASN A 101 5.89 -12.61 14.15
N MET A 102 5.62 -12.30 15.42
CA MET A 102 6.45 -11.44 16.26
C MET A 102 7.91 -11.90 16.42
N THR A 103 8.20 -13.19 16.20
CA THR A 103 9.58 -13.69 16.24
C THR A 103 10.33 -13.37 14.94
N ASN A 104 9.62 -13.44 13.81
CA ASN A 104 10.17 -13.33 12.46
C ASN A 104 10.04 -11.94 11.83
N ASP A 105 9.23 -11.05 12.41
CA ASP A 105 8.94 -9.72 11.86
C ASP A 105 10.09 -8.72 12.00
N ALA A 106 11.06 -9.01 12.88
CA ALA A 106 12.20 -8.19 13.32
C ALA A 106 11.95 -7.32 14.55
N HIS A 107 10.76 -7.37 15.15
CA HIS A 107 10.38 -6.61 16.33
C HIS A 107 10.90 -7.25 17.63
N ASP A 108 10.55 -8.52 17.92
CA ASP A 108 10.94 -9.17 19.19
C ASP A 108 12.32 -9.83 19.12
N THR A 109 12.91 -9.88 17.92
CA THR A 109 14.26 -10.42 17.69
C THR A 109 15.24 -9.34 17.22
N ASN A 110 15.60 -9.36 15.93
CA ASN A 110 16.40 -8.33 15.26
C ASN A 110 16.42 -8.58 13.74
N ILE A 111 16.92 -7.60 12.98
CA ILE A 111 17.00 -7.66 11.52
C ILE A 111 17.82 -8.86 10.99
N THR A 112 18.85 -9.32 11.71
CA THR A 112 19.65 -10.46 11.24
C THR A 112 18.87 -11.76 11.37
N PHE A 113 18.07 -11.91 12.42
CA PHE A 113 17.19 -13.06 12.59
C PHE A 113 16.09 -13.07 11.54
N ALA A 114 15.35 -11.96 11.43
CA ALA A 114 14.28 -11.80 10.44
C ALA A 114 14.77 -12.01 9.01
N ALA A 115 15.92 -11.42 8.63
CA ALA A 115 16.49 -11.59 7.29
C ALA A 115 16.90 -13.05 6.97
N LYS A 116 17.32 -13.83 7.97
CA LYS A 116 17.62 -15.26 7.77
C LYS A 116 16.34 -16.06 7.52
N TRP A 117 15.29 -15.77 8.27
CA TRP A 117 13.98 -16.38 8.07
C TRP A 117 13.41 -15.99 6.71
N GLU A 118 13.31 -14.68 6.44
CA GLU A 118 12.79 -14.08 5.20
C GLU A 118 13.46 -14.68 3.99
N ARG A 119 14.80 -14.66 3.95
CA ARG A 119 15.55 -15.16 2.81
C ARG A 119 15.26 -16.63 2.55
N SER A 120 15.10 -17.44 3.60
CA SER A 120 14.86 -18.87 3.43
C SER A 120 13.46 -19.16 2.85
N TRP A 121 12.47 -18.37 3.22
CA TRP A 121 11.10 -18.49 2.71
C TRP A 121 10.94 -17.83 1.33
N VAL A 122 11.39 -16.58 1.14
CA VAL A 122 11.28 -15.86 -0.14
C VAL A 122 12.08 -16.54 -1.26
N SER A 123 13.26 -17.10 -0.98
CA SER A 123 14.03 -17.80 -2.04
C SER A 123 13.24 -18.98 -2.62
N GLN A 124 12.46 -19.69 -1.81
CA GLN A 124 11.62 -20.80 -2.30
C GLN A 124 10.49 -20.30 -3.22
N LEU A 125 9.93 -19.11 -2.93
CA LEU A 125 8.94 -18.48 -3.79
C LEU A 125 9.54 -18.04 -5.12
N LEU A 126 10.75 -17.47 -5.10
CA LEU A 126 11.44 -17.04 -6.31
C LEU A 126 11.89 -18.21 -7.21
N ASP A 127 12.07 -19.41 -6.64
CA ASP A 127 12.31 -20.63 -7.41
C ASP A 127 11.02 -21.30 -7.93
N ASN A 128 9.85 -20.88 -7.46
CA ASN A 128 8.56 -21.45 -7.86
C ASN A 128 8.04 -20.80 -9.16
N SER A 129 7.98 -21.58 -10.24
CA SER A 129 7.52 -21.09 -11.55
C SER A 129 6.09 -20.55 -11.59
N TYR A 130 5.17 -21.07 -10.76
CA TYR A 130 3.80 -20.55 -10.68
C TYR A 130 3.78 -19.20 -9.95
N PHE A 131 4.52 -19.09 -8.84
CA PHE A 131 4.68 -17.81 -8.16
C PHE A 131 5.35 -16.77 -9.06
N MET A 132 6.39 -17.16 -9.79
CA MET A 132 7.12 -16.23 -10.65
C MET A 132 6.39 -15.86 -11.96
N ASP A 133 5.24 -16.48 -12.25
CA ASP A 133 4.43 -16.10 -13.40
C ASP A 133 3.70 -14.78 -13.12
N SER A 134 4.32 -13.68 -13.54
CA SER A 134 3.75 -12.33 -13.48
C SER A 134 3.42 -11.83 -12.07
N THR A 135 4.11 -12.32 -11.03
CA THR A 135 4.00 -11.78 -9.67
C THR A 135 4.95 -10.61 -9.45
N LEU A 136 4.45 -9.53 -8.85
CA LEU A 136 5.27 -8.51 -8.22
C LEU A 136 5.23 -8.72 -6.70
N LEU A 137 6.40 -8.87 -6.09
CA LEU A 137 6.56 -9.00 -4.66
C LEU A 137 7.18 -7.72 -4.10
N LEU A 138 6.46 -7.02 -3.23
CA LEU A 138 7.02 -5.91 -2.46
C LEU A 138 7.44 -6.42 -1.09
N LEU A 139 8.74 -6.50 -0.83
CA LEU A 139 9.31 -6.73 0.49
C LEU A 139 9.54 -5.36 1.15
N THR A 140 8.88 -5.07 2.27
CA THR A 140 8.99 -3.76 2.92
C THR A 140 8.73 -3.82 4.41
N PHE A 141 8.92 -2.68 5.10
CA PHE A 141 8.57 -2.50 6.50
C PHE A 141 7.36 -1.59 6.71
N ASP A 142 6.66 -1.70 7.84
CA ASP A 142 5.60 -0.78 8.21
C ASP A 142 6.14 0.58 8.66
N GLU A 143 7.20 0.59 9.47
CA GLU A 143 7.82 1.77 10.06
C GLU A 143 9.32 1.62 10.38
N ASP A 144 9.95 2.74 10.74
CA ASP A 144 11.24 2.81 11.42
C ASP A 144 10.98 3.11 12.91
N LYS A 145 11.72 2.42 13.80
CA LYS A 145 11.73 2.64 15.25
C LYS A 145 12.09 4.04 15.70
N THR A 146 12.92 4.75 14.92
CA THR A 146 13.55 5.98 15.38
C THR A 146 12.68 7.20 15.11
N TYR A 147 11.69 7.44 15.98
CA TYR A 147 10.77 8.59 15.90
C TYR A 147 11.43 9.98 15.70
N PRO A 148 12.62 10.29 16.29
CA PRO A 148 13.26 11.60 16.07
C PRO A 148 13.83 11.82 14.66
N LYS A 149 14.06 10.75 13.88
CA LYS A 149 14.55 10.82 12.50
C LYS A 149 13.37 10.67 11.55
N GLY A 150 13.50 11.15 10.31
CA GLY A 150 12.42 10.94 9.33
C GLY A 150 12.20 9.44 9.07
N ASN A 151 10.95 8.99 9.15
CA ASN A 151 10.58 7.61 8.88
C ASN A 151 10.97 7.25 7.43
N LYS A 152 11.91 6.31 7.27
CA LYS A 152 12.36 5.80 5.99
C LYS A 152 12.63 4.31 6.11
N ILE A 153 11.80 3.54 5.42
CA ILE A 153 11.82 2.08 5.41
C ILE A 153 12.58 1.55 4.19
N MET A 154 13.18 0.37 4.34
CA MET A 154 13.72 -0.38 3.21
C MET A 154 12.57 -1.02 2.44
N SER A 155 12.61 -0.94 1.12
CA SER A 155 11.65 -1.59 0.23
C SER A 155 12.37 -2.19 -0.96
N ILE A 156 12.03 -3.43 -1.31
CA ILE A 156 12.58 -4.16 -2.46
C ILE A 156 11.43 -4.71 -3.28
N LEU A 157 11.46 -4.43 -4.59
CA LEU A 157 10.61 -5.11 -5.55
C LEU A 157 11.32 -6.37 -6.05
N LEU A 158 10.63 -7.51 -5.98
CA LEU A 158 11.05 -8.81 -6.48
C LEU A 158 9.95 -9.41 -7.37
N GLY A 159 10.25 -10.54 -8.03
CA GLY A 159 9.26 -11.31 -8.78
C GLY A 159 9.35 -11.16 -10.30
N GLY A 160 8.60 -12.03 -11.00
CA GLY A 160 8.65 -12.13 -12.47
C GLY A 160 7.94 -11.00 -13.22
N ALA A 161 7.14 -10.18 -12.53
CA ALA A 161 6.53 -8.99 -13.12
C ALA A 161 7.53 -7.84 -13.39
N ILE A 162 8.74 -7.92 -12.82
CA ILE A 162 9.78 -6.91 -12.99
C ILE A 162 10.46 -7.09 -14.35
N PRO A 163 10.49 -6.06 -15.22
CA PRO A 163 11.23 -6.09 -16.48
C PRO A 163 12.71 -6.44 -16.28
N ASP A 164 13.28 -7.21 -17.20
CA ASP A 164 14.66 -7.71 -17.09
C ASP A 164 15.70 -6.58 -16.97
N ASP A 165 15.47 -5.46 -17.63
CA ASP A 165 16.32 -4.27 -17.61
C ASP A 165 16.26 -3.48 -16.29
N LEU A 166 15.27 -3.77 -15.43
CA LEU A 166 15.11 -3.16 -14.10
C LEU A 166 15.52 -4.10 -12.96
N LYS A 167 15.96 -5.32 -13.26
CA LYS A 167 16.46 -6.24 -12.23
C LYS A 167 17.82 -5.77 -11.71
N GLY A 168 17.91 -5.58 -10.40
CA GLY A 168 19.15 -5.11 -9.74
C GLY A 168 19.39 -3.60 -9.83
N THR A 169 18.39 -2.82 -10.28
CA THR A 169 18.46 -1.35 -10.29
C THR A 169 17.87 -0.75 -9.02
N THR A 170 18.01 0.57 -8.86
CA THR A 170 17.41 1.36 -7.78
C THR A 170 16.40 2.35 -8.34
N ASP A 171 15.45 2.77 -7.51
CA ASP A 171 14.44 3.79 -7.81
C ASP A 171 14.44 4.84 -6.71
N ASP A 172 14.73 6.09 -7.08
CA ASP A 172 14.82 7.23 -6.16
C ASP A 172 13.49 8.02 -6.07
N THR A 173 12.43 7.54 -6.71
CA THR A 173 11.12 8.17 -6.64
C THR A 173 10.57 8.13 -5.23
N PHE A 174 10.01 9.26 -4.78
CA PHE A 174 9.41 9.35 -3.45
C PHE A 174 8.13 8.50 -3.37
N TYR A 175 8.08 7.59 -2.41
CA TYR A 175 6.92 6.74 -2.12
C TYR A 175 6.48 6.82 -0.65
N THR A 176 5.20 6.57 -0.45
CA THR A 176 4.62 6.25 0.87
C THR A 176 3.85 4.93 0.75
N HIS A 177 3.36 4.35 1.85
CA HIS A 177 2.48 3.18 1.77
C HIS A 177 1.22 3.42 0.90
N TYR A 178 0.75 4.67 0.80
CA TYR A 178 -0.35 5.02 -0.11
C TYR A 178 0.00 4.85 -1.59
N SER A 179 1.28 4.93 -1.95
CA SER A 179 1.76 4.67 -3.31
C SER A 179 1.47 3.25 -3.76
N ILE A 180 1.42 2.29 -2.83
CA ILE A 180 1.12 0.89 -3.15
C ILE A 180 -0.34 0.74 -3.56
N ILE A 181 -1.26 1.35 -2.79
CA ILE A 181 -2.69 1.40 -3.12
C ILE A 181 -2.90 2.13 -4.45
N ALA A 182 -2.27 3.29 -4.64
CA ALA A 182 -2.38 4.06 -5.87
C ALA A 182 -1.87 3.28 -7.09
N SER A 183 -0.78 2.53 -6.93
CA SER A 183 -0.21 1.68 -7.98
C SER A 183 -1.11 0.51 -8.33
N MET A 184 -1.72 -0.14 -7.33
CA MET A 184 -2.75 -1.18 -7.56
C MET A 184 -3.94 -0.63 -8.32
N SER A 185 -4.45 0.53 -7.90
CA SER A 185 -5.56 1.19 -8.55
C SER A 185 -5.24 1.55 -10.01
N ALA A 186 -4.04 2.07 -10.28
CA ALA A 186 -3.58 2.35 -11.64
C ALA A 186 -3.42 1.07 -12.48
N ASN A 187 -2.93 -0.03 -11.88
CA ASN A 187 -2.68 -1.29 -12.57
C ASN A 187 -3.97 -2.02 -12.99
N TRP A 188 -4.95 -2.09 -12.09
CA TRP A 188 -6.21 -2.82 -12.32
C TRP A 188 -7.39 -1.93 -12.71
N GLY A 189 -7.15 -0.63 -12.89
CA GLY A 189 -8.20 0.33 -13.21
C GLY A 189 -9.23 0.50 -12.09
N LEU A 190 -8.77 0.45 -10.83
CA LEU A 190 -9.62 0.66 -9.65
C LEU A 190 -9.73 2.15 -9.34
N PRO A 191 -10.83 2.59 -8.72
CA PRO A 191 -10.93 3.95 -8.22
C PRO A 191 -9.99 4.19 -7.02
N SER A 192 -10.02 5.43 -6.50
CA SER A 192 -9.35 5.83 -5.27
C SER A 192 -10.30 5.79 -4.07
N LEU A 193 -9.76 5.52 -2.88
CA LEU A 193 -10.47 5.68 -1.60
C LEU A 193 -10.71 7.16 -1.23
N GLY A 194 -10.24 8.11 -2.04
CA GLY A 194 -10.31 9.54 -1.76
C GLY A 194 -9.47 9.94 -0.57
N ARG A 195 -8.45 9.14 -0.23
CA ARG A 195 -7.49 9.43 0.83
C ARG A 195 -6.13 9.72 0.20
N TRP A 196 -5.03 9.52 0.93
CA TRP A 196 -3.68 9.82 0.42
C TRP A 196 -3.24 8.95 -0.76
N ASP A 197 -3.98 7.88 -1.07
CA ASP A 197 -3.85 7.15 -2.34
C ASP A 197 -4.23 8.02 -3.56
N CYS A 198 -5.04 9.07 -3.36
CA CYS A 198 -5.48 9.94 -4.44
C CYS A 198 -4.33 10.83 -4.98
N GLY A 199 -3.46 11.35 -4.12
CA GLY A 199 -2.35 12.22 -4.51
C GLY A 199 -1.00 11.51 -4.66
N ALA A 200 -0.86 10.30 -4.10
CA ALA A 200 0.41 9.60 -4.01
C ALA A 200 1.05 9.35 -5.39
N ASN A 201 2.39 9.37 -5.42
CA ASN A 201 3.15 8.79 -6.52
C ASN A 201 2.82 7.30 -6.69
N ILE A 202 2.98 6.76 -7.89
CA ILE A 202 2.83 5.33 -8.18
C ILE A 202 4.17 4.72 -8.56
N LEU A 203 4.38 3.44 -8.28
CA LEU A 203 5.61 2.71 -8.58
C LEU A 203 6.04 2.98 -10.02
N GLU A 204 7.32 3.26 -10.25
CA GLU A 204 7.81 3.77 -11.55
C GLU A 204 7.52 2.78 -12.68
N ILE A 205 7.56 1.47 -12.39
CA ILE A 205 7.17 0.42 -13.33
C ILE A 205 5.69 0.50 -13.78
N VAL A 206 4.80 1.03 -12.94
CA VAL A 206 3.39 1.29 -13.26
C VAL A 206 3.23 2.66 -13.91
N ALA A 207 3.96 3.67 -13.43
CA ALA A 207 4.00 5.02 -14.01
C ALA A 207 4.39 4.97 -15.50
N ASN A 208 5.46 4.26 -15.83
CA ASN A 208 5.96 4.09 -17.19
C ASN A 208 4.94 3.45 -18.14
N LYS A 209 4.09 2.54 -17.63
CA LYS A 209 3.06 1.86 -18.45
C LYS A 209 1.79 2.68 -18.59
N THR A 210 1.45 3.47 -17.59
CA THR A 210 0.23 4.30 -17.55
C THR A 210 0.44 5.71 -18.10
N GLY A 211 1.68 6.15 -18.25
CA GLY A 211 2.03 7.53 -18.60
C GLY A 211 1.85 8.52 -17.44
N TYR A 212 1.67 8.02 -16.21
CA TYR A 212 1.60 8.89 -15.03
C TYR A 212 2.95 9.54 -14.76
N VAL A 213 2.92 10.82 -14.39
CA VAL A 213 4.13 11.59 -14.07
C VAL A 213 4.18 11.80 -12.56
N ASN A 214 5.12 11.10 -11.92
CA ASN A 214 5.40 11.20 -10.49
C ASN A 214 5.88 12.62 -10.09
N TYR A 215 5.54 13.00 -8.87
CA TYR A 215 6.07 14.19 -8.21
C TYR A 215 7.50 13.94 -7.73
N ASP A 216 8.34 14.94 -7.94
CA ASP A 216 9.58 15.13 -7.21
C ASP A 216 9.27 15.86 -5.90
N VAL A 217 9.59 15.24 -4.77
CA VAL A 217 9.23 15.72 -3.41
C VAL A 217 10.50 16.05 -2.64
N ASP A 218 10.63 17.30 -2.18
CA ASP A 218 11.73 17.71 -1.32
C ASP A 218 11.52 17.18 0.10
N THR A 219 12.17 16.07 0.41
CA THR A 219 12.05 15.38 1.70
C THR A 219 12.80 16.04 2.85
N THR A 220 13.52 17.16 2.62
CA THR A 220 14.36 17.82 3.65
C THR A 220 13.60 18.13 4.94
N ASN A 221 12.35 18.56 4.81
CA ASN A 221 11.48 18.91 5.94
C ASN A 221 10.35 17.91 6.18
N LEU A 222 10.40 16.74 5.53
CA LEU A 222 9.34 15.74 5.63
C LEU A 222 9.42 14.96 6.94
N ARG A 223 8.27 14.78 7.57
CA ARG A 223 8.04 13.90 8.72
C ARG A 223 6.82 13.02 8.43
N LEU A 224 6.99 11.71 8.57
CA LEU A 224 5.96 10.67 8.40
C LEU A 224 6.06 9.64 9.53
N ASN A 225 6.30 10.15 10.73
CA ASN A 225 6.61 9.37 11.93
C ASN A 225 5.42 9.19 12.86
N GLU A 226 4.32 9.87 12.56
CA GLU A 226 3.19 10.00 13.46
C GLU A 226 1.91 9.68 12.72
N THR A 227 0.95 9.12 13.46
CA THR A 227 -0.41 8.98 12.94
C THR A 227 -1.07 10.35 12.81
N TYR A 228 -2.04 10.44 11.90
CA TYR A 228 -2.85 11.66 11.80
C TYR A 228 -3.73 11.85 13.03
N PRO A 229 -4.07 13.11 13.37
CA PRO A 229 -5.11 13.37 14.34
C PRO A 229 -6.40 12.63 13.97
N GLY A 230 -6.90 11.81 14.89
CA GLY A 230 -8.05 10.97 14.61
C GLY A 230 -8.28 9.91 15.68
N PRO A 231 -9.26 9.01 15.46
CA PRO A 231 -9.65 8.03 16.48
C PRO A 231 -8.59 6.97 16.77
N MET A 232 -7.58 6.86 15.90
CA MET A 232 -6.46 5.93 15.99
C MET A 232 -5.21 6.52 16.67
N SER A 233 -5.34 7.71 17.25
CA SER A 233 -4.30 8.44 17.96
C SER A 233 -4.43 8.23 19.48
N ALA A 234 -3.32 7.99 20.18
CA ALA A 234 -3.28 7.88 21.64
C ALA A 234 -3.06 9.23 22.34
N GLY A 235 -2.80 10.31 21.60
CA GLY A 235 -2.55 11.63 22.19
C GLY A 235 -1.09 11.90 22.57
N GLU A 236 -0.18 10.93 22.41
CA GLU A 236 1.24 11.05 22.81
C GLU A 236 2.06 11.80 21.77
N TYR A 237 2.02 11.35 20.51
CA TYR A 237 2.74 11.97 19.39
C TYR A 237 1.80 12.78 18.51
N SER A 238 0.60 12.24 18.27
CA SER A 238 -0.43 12.87 17.47
C SER A 238 -1.63 13.25 18.35
N LYS A 239 -2.47 14.19 17.90
CA LYS A 239 -3.63 14.64 18.67
C LYS A 239 -4.83 13.69 18.51
N TYR A 240 -5.31 13.12 19.62
CA TYR A 240 -6.57 12.37 19.59
C TYR A 240 -7.76 13.23 19.16
N SER A 241 -8.60 12.65 18.30
CA SER A 241 -9.88 13.22 17.90
C SER A 241 -10.88 12.08 17.70
N PRO A 242 -12.09 12.13 18.27
CA PRO A 242 -13.10 11.10 18.04
C PRO A 242 -13.72 11.17 16.62
N VAL A 243 -13.41 12.21 15.85
CA VAL A 243 -13.94 12.44 14.52
C VAL A 243 -13.04 11.81 13.47
N TRP A 244 -13.59 10.91 12.66
CA TRP A 244 -12.92 10.32 11.50
C TRP A 244 -12.72 11.37 10.39
N PRO A 245 -11.53 11.44 9.76
CA PRO A 245 -11.32 12.29 8.60
C PRO A 245 -12.17 11.88 7.41
N ASN A 246 -12.95 12.83 6.89
CA ASN A 246 -13.73 12.69 5.68
C ASN A 246 -12.78 12.59 4.48
N PRO A 247 -12.96 11.61 3.57
CA PRO A 247 -12.21 11.52 2.33
C PRO A 247 -12.68 12.56 1.30
N LEU A 248 -11.94 12.66 0.21
CA LEU A 248 -12.34 13.36 -1.00
C LEU A 248 -13.46 12.58 -1.71
N THR A 249 -14.51 13.28 -2.15
CA THR A 249 -15.64 12.69 -2.90
C THR A 249 -15.62 13.00 -4.40
N SER A 250 -14.71 13.87 -4.85
CA SER A 250 -14.48 14.18 -6.27
C SER A 250 -13.06 14.71 -6.48
N GLY A 251 -12.42 14.33 -7.59
CA GLY A 251 -11.08 14.81 -7.91
C GLY A 251 -10.35 13.90 -8.89
N ASN A 252 -9.24 14.41 -9.42
CA ASN A 252 -8.34 13.67 -10.31
C ASN A 252 -7.24 13.00 -9.48
N CYS A 253 -7.45 11.74 -9.16
CA CYS A 253 -6.49 10.94 -8.41
C CYS A 253 -5.42 10.31 -9.30
N SER A 254 -4.29 9.94 -8.73
CA SER A 254 -3.13 9.38 -9.44
C SER A 254 -3.44 8.17 -10.29
N ALA A 255 -4.36 7.30 -9.83
CA ALA A 255 -4.81 6.14 -10.59
C ALA A 255 -5.65 6.49 -11.83
N GLY A 256 -6.22 7.69 -11.94
CA GLY A 256 -6.98 8.13 -13.12
C GLY A 256 -8.43 7.63 -13.21
N HIS A 257 -8.93 6.88 -12.23
CA HIS A 257 -10.27 6.26 -12.27
C HIS A 257 -11.29 6.85 -11.27
N GLY A 258 -11.05 8.09 -10.82
CA GLY A 258 -11.95 8.82 -9.92
C GLY A 258 -12.02 8.24 -8.51
N ILE A 259 -13.04 8.65 -7.74
CA ILE A 259 -13.29 8.18 -6.37
C ILE A 259 -14.23 6.98 -6.36
N LEU A 260 -14.04 6.06 -5.42
CA LEU A 260 -14.88 4.89 -5.21
C LEU A 260 -16.34 5.31 -4.91
N ASP A 261 -17.31 4.69 -5.57
CA ASP A 261 -18.71 5.13 -5.48
C ASP A 261 -19.31 5.03 -4.08
N ILE A 262 -18.98 3.99 -3.31
CA ILE A 262 -19.45 3.88 -1.92
C ILE A 262 -18.86 4.99 -1.03
N VAL A 263 -17.65 5.47 -1.33
CA VAL A 263 -17.06 6.63 -0.66
C VAL A 263 -17.83 7.90 -1.02
N LYS A 264 -18.14 8.11 -2.31
CA LYS A 264 -18.93 9.27 -2.76
C LYS A 264 -20.28 9.33 -2.08
N GLU A 265 -20.98 8.20 -1.99
CA GLU A 265 -22.32 8.14 -1.41
C GLU A 265 -22.28 8.31 0.12
N THR A 266 -21.37 7.60 0.79
CA THR A 266 -21.23 7.65 2.26
C THR A 266 -20.89 9.07 2.76
N TYR A 267 -20.08 9.81 2.00
CA TYR A 267 -19.58 11.13 2.38
C TYR A 267 -20.18 12.26 1.55
N LYS A 268 -21.32 12.02 0.88
CA LYS A 268 -22.01 13.00 0.05
C LYS A 268 -22.33 14.28 0.83
N GLY A 269 -22.01 15.42 0.24
CA GLY A 269 -22.24 16.73 0.86
C GLY A 269 -21.27 17.09 1.99
N THR A 270 -20.27 16.26 2.28
CA THR A 270 -19.20 16.59 3.22
C THR A 270 -18.00 17.21 2.50
N THR A 271 -17.22 18.00 3.24
CA THR A 271 -15.93 18.53 2.79
C THR A 271 -14.81 17.61 3.25
N ALA A 272 -13.86 17.33 2.36
CA ALA A 272 -12.65 16.58 2.68
C ALA A 272 -11.91 17.23 3.85
N THR A 273 -11.46 16.42 4.81
CA THR A 273 -10.76 16.92 6.00
C THR A 273 -9.39 17.51 5.65
N TYR A 274 -8.70 16.90 4.68
CA TYR A 274 -7.36 17.29 4.27
C TYR A 274 -7.25 17.37 2.74
N ASN A 275 -6.13 17.89 2.23
CA ASN A 275 -5.90 18.02 0.79
C ASN A 275 -5.39 16.71 0.15
N TYR A 276 -6.28 15.71 0.01
CA TYR A 276 -5.99 14.35 -0.52
C TYR A 276 -5.30 14.25 -1.88
N THR A 277 -5.15 15.36 -2.59
CA THR A 277 -4.42 15.42 -3.88
C THR A 277 -2.92 15.69 -3.72
N SER A 278 -2.44 15.98 -2.51
CA SER A 278 -1.01 16.11 -2.20
C SER A 278 -0.30 14.74 -2.29
N PRO A 279 0.92 14.66 -2.85
CA PRO A 279 1.66 13.39 -2.96
C PRO A 279 2.21 12.87 -1.63
N PHE A 280 2.20 13.72 -0.61
CA PHE A 280 2.49 13.34 0.75
C PHE A 280 1.39 13.85 1.67
N PRO A 281 1.18 13.15 2.79
CA PRO A 281 0.29 13.61 3.84
C PRO A 281 0.70 15.00 4.41
N TYR A 282 -0.21 15.99 4.35
CA TYR A 282 0.02 17.41 4.67
C TYR A 282 -1.19 18.01 5.42
N ASP A 283 -0.94 18.85 6.44
CA ASP A 283 -2.00 19.59 7.14
C ASP A 283 -1.53 20.96 7.64
N SER A 284 -2.10 22.04 7.09
CA SER A 284 -1.79 23.41 7.51
C SER A 284 -2.32 23.76 8.90
N LYS A 285 -3.36 23.08 9.39
CA LYS A 285 -3.97 23.40 10.69
C LYS A 285 -3.08 22.95 11.86
N SER A 286 -2.47 21.78 11.75
CA SER A 286 -1.50 21.26 12.73
C SER A 286 -0.06 21.69 12.44
N GLY A 287 0.22 22.31 11.28
CA GLY A 287 1.58 22.62 10.85
C GLY A 287 2.34 21.41 10.31
N TYR A 288 1.66 20.31 10.03
CA TYR A 288 2.26 19.05 9.60
C TYR A 288 2.71 19.12 8.13
N ASN A 289 4.01 18.90 7.90
CA ASN A 289 4.67 18.92 6.59
C ASN A 289 4.47 20.21 5.77
N VAL A 290 4.19 21.36 6.42
CA VAL A 290 3.88 22.61 5.70
C VAL A 290 5.06 23.23 4.94
N LYS A 291 6.28 22.79 5.22
CA LYS A 291 7.52 23.23 4.57
C LYS A 291 8.01 22.26 3.48
N VAL A 292 7.30 21.16 3.26
CA VAL A 292 7.62 20.17 2.22
C VAL A 292 7.08 20.70 0.90
N THR A 293 7.88 20.61 -0.15
CA THR A 293 7.47 21.01 -1.50
C THR A 293 7.42 19.81 -2.42
N ALA A 294 6.54 19.87 -3.42
CA ALA A 294 6.46 18.87 -4.48
C ALA A 294 6.25 19.56 -5.82
N THR A 295 6.96 19.09 -6.84
CA THR A 295 6.79 19.53 -8.22
C THR A 295 6.59 18.31 -9.10
N LYS A 296 5.79 18.40 -10.16
CA LYS A 296 5.77 17.30 -11.12
C LYS A 296 7.10 17.27 -11.88
N LYS A 297 7.70 16.09 -12.02
CA LYS A 297 8.84 15.92 -12.92
C LYS A 297 8.42 16.50 -14.29
N SER A 298 9.18 17.46 -14.81
CA SER A 298 8.92 17.92 -16.19
C SER A 298 9.10 16.70 -17.09
N ALA A 299 8.11 16.41 -17.94
CA ALA A 299 8.31 15.41 -19.00
C ALA A 299 9.56 15.82 -19.77
N SER A 300 10.66 15.10 -19.60
CA SER A 300 11.92 15.45 -20.24
C SER A 300 11.72 15.27 -21.74
N ASN A 301 11.68 16.40 -22.46
CA ASN A 301 11.98 16.43 -23.88
C ASN A 301 13.41 15.93 -24.05
N ASN A 302 13.58 14.66 -24.42
CA ASN A 302 14.84 14.17 -24.96
C ASN A 302 15.12 14.87 -26.30
N GLY A 303 15.93 15.93 -26.28
CA GLY A 303 16.71 16.39 -27.44
C GLY A 303 18.12 15.77 -27.34
N SER A 304 18.73 15.23 -28.39
CA SER A 304 18.90 15.88 -29.69
C SER A 304 19.47 14.91 -30.75
N SER A 305 18.98 15.01 -32.00
CA SER A 305 19.85 14.97 -33.19
C SER A 305 19.21 15.75 -34.36
N SER A 306 20.01 16.68 -34.90
CA SER A 306 20.01 17.37 -36.21
C SER A 306 18.71 17.76 -36.95
N SER A 307 18.50 19.09 -37.00
CA SER A 307 18.11 19.95 -38.13
C SER A 307 17.20 19.43 -39.27
N SER A 308 15.99 19.99 -39.35
CA SER A 308 15.52 20.81 -40.49
C SER A 308 14.08 21.34 -40.23
N THR A 309 13.83 22.60 -40.57
CA THR A 309 12.51 23.27 -40.56
C THR A 309 12.07 23.54 -42.02
N PRO A 310 10.81 23.98 -42.31
CA PRO A 310 9.53 23.88 -41.56
C PRO A 310 8.32 23.47 -42.45
N THR A 311 7.14 23.19 -41.88
CA THR A 311 5.78 23.66 -42.33
C THR A 311 4.63 23.10 -41.44
N PRO A 312 3.42 23.72 -41.43
CA PRO A 312 2.60 23.86 -40.21
C PRO A 312 1.33 22.98 -40.10
N ASN A 313 0.83 22.90 -38.86
CA ASN A 313 -0.54 22.62 -38.39
C ASN A 313 -1.31 21.43 -38.99
N VAL A 314 -1.47 20.37 -38.17
CA VAL A 314 -2.72 19.61 -38.07
C VAL A 314 -2.97 19.24 -36.61
N ALA A 315 -4.12 19.64 -36.08
CA ALA A 315 -4.62 19.20 -34.79
C ALA A 315 -4.94 17.69 -34.84
N VAL A 316 -4.47 16.93 -33.85
CA VAL A 316 -4.83 15.52 -33.67
C VAL A 316 -5.54 15.35 -32.32
N PRO A 317 -6.68 14.65 -32.25
CA PRO A 317 -7.48 14.57 -31.04
C PRO A 317 -6.82 13.65 -30.00
N PHE A 318 -7.06 13.95 -28.72
CA PHE A 318 -6.76 13.08 -27.59
C PHE A 318 -7.49 11.73 -27.77
N GLY A 319 -6.77 10.71 -28.21
CA GLY A 319 -7.20 9.33 -28.10
C GLY A 319 -7.01 8.84 -26.67
N THR A 320 -8.05 8.27 -26.09
CA THR A 320 -7.98 7.53 -24.83
C THR A 320 -6.96 6.40 -24.95
N PRO A 321 -5.97 6.29 -24.06
CA PRO A 321 -5.04 5.17 -24.10
C PRO A 321 -5.80 3.88 -23.77
N ALA A 322 -5.63 2.87 -24.63
CA ALA A 322 -6.09 1.52 -24.36
C ALA A 322 -5.34 0.99 -23.13
N VAL A 323 -6.08 0.69 -22.07
CA VAL A 323 -5.54 0.09 -20.85
C VAL A 323 -5.18 -1.37 -21.16
N GLY A 324 -3.90 -1.64 -21.37
CA GLY A 324 -3.37 -3.00 -21.29
C GLY A 324 -3.42 -3.43 -19.83
N THR A 325 -4.42 -4.22 -19.44
CA THR A 325 -4.49 -4.83 -18.12
C THR A 325 -3.34 -5.80 -17.96
N ILE A 326 -2.47 -5.57 -16.97
CA ILE A 326 -1.52 -6.59 -16.52
C ILE A 326 -2.31 -7.52 -15.60
N SER A 327 -2.65 -8.71 -16.08
CA SER A 327 -3.23 -9.79 -15.27
C SER A 327 -2.18 -10.45 -14.35
N GLY A 328 -1.37 -9.63 -13.69
CA GLY A 328 -0.35 -10.09 -12.75
C GLY A 328 -0.89 -10.16 -11.33
N VAL A 329 -0.33 -11.07 -10.55
CA VAL A 329 -0.53 -11.14 -9.09
C VAL A 329 0.36 -10.08 -8.45
N LEU A 330 -0.18 -9.27 -7.55
CA LEU A 330 0.59 -8.36 -6.71
C LEU A 330 0.58 -8.87 -5.27
N MET A 331 1.75 -9.20 -4.75
CA MET A 331 1.92 -9.73 -3.41
C MET A 331 2.73 -8.72 -2.57
N GLY A 332 2.14 -8.20 -1.50
CA GLY A 332 2.84 -7.40 -0.50
C GLY A 332 3.33 -8.29 0.63
N LEU A 333 4.64 -8.43 0.78
CA LEU A 333 5.29 -8.95 1.97
C LEU A 333 5.65 -7.79 2.89
N LEU A 334 4.96 -7.70 4.02
CA LEU A 334 5.22 -6.69 5.02
C LEU A 334 5.89 -7.32 6.23
N PHE A 335 7.06 -6.82 6.59
CA PHE A 335 7.73 -7.09 7.85
C PHE A 335 7.46 -5.92 8.80
N CYS A 336 7.40 -6.18 10.10
CA CYS A 336 7.27 -5.12 11.10
C CYS A 336 8.65 -4.84 11.72
N LEU A 337 9.29 -3.74 11.36
CA LEU A 337 10.60 -3.41 11.93
C LEU A 337 10.49 -2.56 13.18
N TYR A 338 11.26 -2.94 14.20
CA TYR A 338 11.73 -2.03 15.26
C TYR A 338 13.26 -2.02 15.41
#